data_AF-A0AAD9ISB3-F1
#
_entry.id   AF-A0AAD9ISB3-F1
#
_cell.length_a   1.000
_cell.length_b   1.000
_cell.length_c   1.000
_cell.angle_alpha   90.00
_cell.angle_beta   90.00
_cell.angle_gamma   90.00
#
_symmetry.space_group_name_H-M   'P 1'
#
loop_
_entity.id
_entity.type
_entity.pdbx_description
1 polymer ?
#
loop_
_entity_poly.entity_id
_entity_poly.type
_entity_poly.pdbx_seq_one_letter_code
_entity_poly.pdbx_strand_id
1 'polypeptide(L)'
;MAQPTPLDCCLRKCIQGDLDTSMSRVEVRTFDSGATDEERQSMEVCWLEDNEAVFHDICWKALLDSVRSDNPFTLSRLEKELLKEAAKSAEYCDSYQKVQYECSRVARMLKSANYAVMFTGAGISTSAGIGDFRGKAGKWTERDRERMHGASKNKRSQGFVYEQLRPTYTHEAIYKLLQLGYIKYIISQNTDSLHRLSGVPRDKISELHGNSFHEKCEKCGARYERPYAMRLSKKNSFLQPRICVHCHFNHRTGRRCERKGCDGLLINTIINFGDSLEKRVLSTADEHAKKSDLILCLGSSLRVIPASDFVEKGQPPLRLVLCNRQPTPFDHLCYTVDENEGRLGSRIFYDCDSVMHELMKLLLLPDDLSEWEDGREKRMEQYAAQREMSKNGECI
;
A
#
# COMPACT_ATOMS: atom_id res chain seq x y z
N MET A 1 7.80 20.27 13.43
CA MET A 1 6.50 19.61 13.19
C MET A 1 5.48 20.69 12.89
N ALA A 2 5.01 20.80 11.65
CA ALA A 2 3.93 21.73 11.33
C ALA A 2 2.64 21.20 11.97
N GLN A 3 2.00 22.00 12.82
CA GLN A 3 0.66 21.69 13.31
C GLN A 3 -0.29 21.61 12.11
N PRO A 4 -1.18 20.61 12.03
CA PRO A 4 -2.16 20.57 10.95
C PRO A 4 -3.19 21.70 11.18
N THR A 5 -3.44 22.47 10.13
CA THR A 5 -4.64 23.33 10.02
C THR A 5 -5.90 22.50 10.25
N PRO A 6 -6.97 23.04 10.88
CA PRO A 6 -8.25 22.35 10.93
C PRO A 6 -8.73 22.13 9.50
N LEU A 7 -8.92 20.87 9.12
CA LEU A 7 -9.67 20.54 7.92
C LEU A 7 -11.13 20.67 8.34
N ASP A 8 -11.83 21.74 7.98
CA ASP A 8 -13.25 21.85 8.31
C ASP A 8 -14.04 20.72 7.64
N CYS A 9 -15.06 20.22 8.35
CA CYS A 9 -15.95 19.23 7.77
C CYS A 9 -16.73 19.85 6.59
N CYS A 10 -16.64 19.21 5.42
CA CYS A 10 -17.30 19.63 4.18
C CYS A 10 -18.82 19.38 4.17
N LEU A 11 -19.44 19.02 5.30
CA LEU A 11 -20.89 18.97 5.42
C LEU A 11 -21.37 20.34 5.89
N ARG A 12 -22.20 21.01 5.08
CA ARG A 12 -22.63 22.41 5.30
C ARG A 12 -23.26 22.61 6.67
N LYS A 13 -24.11 21.68 7.09
CA LYS A 13 -24.67 21.60 8.45
C LYS A 13 -24.01 20.46 9.18
N CYS A 14 -22.73 20.65 9.53
CA CYS A 14 -21.97 19.64 10.24
C CYS A 14 -22.70 19.23 11.53
N ILE A 15 -22.86 17.92 11.72
CA ILE A 15 -23.57 17.33 12.88
C ILE A 15 -22.66 17.35 14.12
N GLN A 16 -21.36 17.53 13.91
CA GLN A 16 -20.31 17.61 14.92
C GLN A 16 -19.62 18.98 14.77
N GLY A 17 -19.00 19.52 15.81
CA GLY A 17 -18.34 20.85 15.77
C GLY A 17 -17.13 20.89 14.83
N ASP A 18 -16.09 21.62 15.20
CA ASP A 18 -14.88 21.71 14.39
C ASP A 18 -14.17 20.36 14.28
N LEU A 19 -13.67 20.03 13.09
CA LEU A 19 -12.92 18.81 12.85
C LEU A 19 -11.43 19.09 13.08
N ASP A 20 -10.83 18.40 14.04
CA ASP A 20 -9.38 18.40 14.24
C ASP A 20 -8.73 17.10 13.73
N THR A 21 -7.40 17.12 13.60
CA THR A 21 -6.64 15.97 13.08
C THR A 21 -6.48 14.80 14.04
N SER A 22 -6.85 14.98 15.30
CA SER A 22 -6.94 13.92 16.30
C SER A 22 -8.25 13.14 16.21
N MET A 23 -9.28 13.67 15.54
CA MET A 23 -10.59 13.04 15.37
C MET A 23 -10.65 12.06 14.20
N SER A 24 -11.62 11.14 14.27
CA SER A 24 -11.93 10.24 13.15
C SER A 24 -12.53 11.01 11.99
N ARG A 25 -11.99 10.80 10.79
CA ARG A 25 -12.42 11.50 9.57
C ARG A 25 -12.44 10.58 8.35
N VAL A 26 -13.13 11.03 7.31
CA VAL A 26 -13.20 10.39 6.01
C VAL A 26 -12.84 11.40 4.95
N GLU A 27 -11.89 11.04 4.10
CA GLU A 27 -11.43 11.84 2.97
C GLU A 27 -11.92 11.17 1.69
N VAL A 28 -12.54 11.95 0.80
CA VAL A 28 -13.16 11.42 -0.43
C VAL A 28 -12.85 12.30 -1.63
N ARG A 29 -13.03 11.76 -2.83
CA ARG A 29 -12.95 12.52 -4.09
C ARG A 29 -13.97 12.03 -5.11
N THR A 30 -14.63 12.95 -5.77
CA THR A 30 -15.59 12.66 -6.84
C THR A 30 -15.07 13.15 -8.21
N PHE A 31 -15.83 12.87 -9.26
CA PHE A 31 -15.59 13.39 -10.61
C PHE A 31 -16.06 14.85 -10.72
N ASP A 32 -15.55 15.57 -11.72
CA ASP A 32 -16.08 16.88 -12.06
C ASP A 32 -17.44 16.73 -12.76
N SER A 33 -18.50 17.15 -12.09
CA SER A 33 -19.86 17.12 -12.64
C SER A 33 -20.13 18.20 -13.68
N GLY A 34 -19.29 19.24 -13.77
CA GLY A 34 -19.63 20.46 -14.50
C GLY A 34 -20.79 21.25 -13.87
N ALA A 35 -21.11 20.98 -12.59
CA ALA A 35 -22.17 21.69 -11.86
C ALA A 35 -21.87 23.18 -11.77
N THR A 36 -22.91 24.02 -11.91
CA THR A 36 -22.80 25.47 -11.76
C THR A 36 -22.48 25.85 -10.31
N ASP A 37 -21.99 27.08 -10.10
CA ASP A 37 -21.74 27.59 -8.74
C ASP A 37 -23.02 27.61 -7.90
N GLU A 38 -24.16 27.91 -8.50
CA GLU A 38 -25.48 27.90 -7.87
C GLU A 38 -25.88 26.49 -7.43
N GLU A 39 -25.69 25.50 -8.31
CA GLU A 39 -25.94 24.09 -7.98
C GLU A 39 -25.03 23.65 -6.82
N ARG A 40 -23.73 23.96 -6.87
CA ARG A 40 -22.77 23.66 -5.79
C ARG A 40 -23.14 24.34 -4.46
N GLN A 41 -23.63 25.59 -4.51
CA GLN A 41 -24.07 26.32 -3.32
C GLN A 41 -25.36 25.76 -2.71
N SER A 42 -26.18 25.05 -3.48
CA SER A 42 -27.39 24.40 -2.98
C SER A 42 -27.15 23.03 -2.32
N MET A 43 -25.98 22.42 -2.56
CA MET A 43 -25.65 21.10 -2.03
C MET A 43 -25.38 21.13 -0.52
N GLU A 44 -25.68 20.01 0.14
CA GLU A 44 -25.29 19.75 1.53
C GLU A 44 -23.78 19.54 1.66
N VAL A 45 -23.11 19.13 0.59
CA VAL A 45 -21.65 18.95 0.55
C VAL A 45 -20.96 20.17 -0.06
N CYS A 46 -20.02 20.73 0.69
CA CYS A 46 -19.08 21.76 0.24
C CYS A 46 -17.82 21.11 -0.35
N TRP A 47 -17.86 20.78 -1.64
CA TRP A 47 -16.70 20.23 -2.36
C TRP A 47 -15.57 21.26 -2.48
N LEU A 48 -14.35 20.84 -2.13
CA LEU A 48 -13.12 21.62 -2.23
C LEU A 48 -12.54 21.59 -3.66
N GLU A 49 -11.39 22.22 -3.84
CA GLU A 49 -10.58 22.09 -5.06
C GLU A 49 -10.35 20.62 -5.43
N ASP A 50 -10.17 20.35 -6.73
CA ASP A 50 -10.01 19.00 -7.29
C ASP A 50 -11.14 17.99 -6.97
N ASN A 51 -12.32 18.51 -6.57
CA ASN A 51 -13.53 17.76 -6.19
C ASN A 51 -13.30 16.82 -5.01
N GLU A 52 -12.53 17.30 -4.03
CA GLU A 52 -12.25 16.60 -2.79
C GLU A 52 -13.18 17.05 -1.66
N ALA A 53 -13.36 16.21 -0.64
CA ALA A 53 -14.08 16.58 0.58
C ALA A 53 -13.56 15.79 1.78
N VAL A 54 -13.67 16.39 2.97
CA VAL A 54 -13.31 15.79 4.25
C VAL A 54 -14.51 15.85 5.19
N PHE A 55 -14.78 14.77 5.91
CA PHE A 55 -15.93 14.68 6.81
C PHE A 55 -15.53 14.07 8.14
N HIS A 56 -16.25 14.42 9.21
CA HIS A 56 -16.35 13.52 10.36
C HIS A 56 -16.88 12.15 9.91
N ASP A 57 -16.43 11.07 10.55
CA ASP A 57 -16.95 9.72 10.27
C ASP A 57 -18.49 9.63 10.40
N ILE A 58 -19.07 10.31 11.40
CA ILE A 58 -20.53 10.36 11.62
C ILE A 58 -21.23 11.15 10.51
N CYS A 59 -20.69 12.30 10.11
CA CYS A 59 -21.25 13.11 9.02
C CYS A 59 -21.24 12.35 7.70
N TRP A 60 -20.15 11.63 7.41
CA TRP A 60 -20.04 10.79 6.22
C TRP A 60 -21.07 9.66 6.22
N LYS A 61 -21.26 8.98 7.35
CA LYS A 61 -22.29 7.94 7.50
C LYS A 61 -23.70 8.50 7.25
N ALA A 62 -24.03 9.64 7.86
CA ALA A 62 -25.32 10.30 7.66
C ALA A 62 -25.58 10.67 6.19
N LEU A 63 -24.55 11.14 5.47
CA LEU A 63 -24.63 11.39 4.03
C LEU A 63 -24.91 10.09 3.25
N LEU A 64 -24.21 9.00 3.54
CA LEU A 64 -24.43 7.71 2.86
C LEU A 64 -25.81 7.09 3.15
N ASP A 65 -26.34 7.28 4.36
CA ASP A 65 -27.70 6.88 4.72
C ASP A 65 -28.75 7.71 3.96
N SER A 66 -28.47 9.01 3.80
CA SER A 66 -29.32 9.94 3.03
C SER A 66 -29.33 9.59 1.54
N VAL A 67 -28.25 9.07 0.97
CA VAL A 67 -28.22 8.57 -0.42
C VAL A 67 -29.25 7.45 -0.64
N ARG A 68 -29.55 6.66 0.41
CA ARG A 68 -30.49 5.53 0.35
C ARG A 68 -31.92 5.91 0.72
N SER A 69 -32.08 6.85 1.65
CA SER A 69 -33.35 7.09 2.34
C SER A 69 -33.79 8.55 2.42
N ASP A 70 -32.99 9.50 1.92
CA ASP A 70 -33.19 10.95 2.07
C ASP A 70 -33.38 11.41 3.54
N ASN A 71 -32.68 10.74 4.47
CA ASN A 71 -32.69 11.02 5.90
C ASN A 71 -31.26 10.87 6.47
N PRO A 72 -30.72 11.84 7.23
CA PRO A 72 -31.34 13.11 7.65
C PRO A 72 -31.35 14.24 6.60
N PHE A 73 -30.77 14.01 5.43
CA PHE A 73 -30.67 15.03 4.39
C PHE A 73 -31.48 14.66 3.14
N THR A 74 -32.19 15.64 2.58
CA THR A 74 -32.83 15.51 1.26
C THR A 74 -31.81 15.87 0.18
N LEU A 75 -31.32 14.87 -0.56
CA LEU A 75 -30.24 15.08 -1.53
C LEU A 75 -30.77 15.15 -2.96
N SER A 76 -30.23 16.08 -3.75
CA SER A 76 -30.51 16.12 -5.19
C SER A 76 -30.00 14.86 -5.90
N ARG A 77 -30.52 14.58 -7.12
CA ARG A 77 -30.04 13.45 -7.93
C ARG A 77 -28.53 13.51 -8.18
N LEU A 78 -28.03 14.71 -8.47
CA LEU A 78 -26.61 14.94 -8.72
C LEU A 78 -25.76 14.68 -7.47
N GLU A 79 -26.17 15.16 -6.29
CA GLU A 79 -25.47 14.88 -5.04
C GLU A 79 -25.39 13.38 -4.74
N LYS A 80 -26.48 12.64 -4.97
CA LYS A 80 -26.48 11.18 -4.79
C LYS A 80 -25.49 10.49 -5.74
N GLU A 81 -25.37 10.96 -6.97
CA GLU A 81 -24.38 10.43 -7.93
C GLU A 81 -22.95 10.75 -7.49
N LEU A 82 -22.67 11.98 -7.08
CA LEU A 82 -21.37 12.41 -6.57
C LEU A 82 -20.95 11.62 -5.32
N LEU A 83 -21.86 11.45 -4.35
CA LEU A 83 -21.60 10.70 -3.12
C LEU A 83 -21.36 9.21 -3.39
N LYS A 84 -22.10 8.59 -4.33
CA LYS A 84 -21.87 7.21 -4.74
C LYS A 84 -20.50 7.00 -5.37
N GLU A 85 -20.03 7.95 -6.18
CA GLU A 85 -18.69 7.89 -6.74
C GLU A 85 -17.63 8.13 -5.66
N ALA A 86 -17.81 9.16 -4.84
CA ALA A 86 -16.92 9.50 -3.74
C ALA A 86 -16.69 8.32 -2.79
N ALA A 87 -17.75 7.56 -2.48
CA ALA A 87 -17.67 6.36 -1.65
C ALA A 87 -16.71 5.28 -2.17
N LYS A 88 -16.48 5.19 -3.49
CA LYS A 88 -15.52 4.24 -4.07
C LYS A 88 -14.06 4.60 -3.76
N SER A 89 -13.81 5.87 -3.46
CA SER A 89 -12.49 6.42 -3.16
C SER A 89 -12.28 6.76 -1.68
N ALA A 90 -13.28 6.47 -0.84
CA ALA A 90 -13.28 6.88 0.56
C ALA A 90 -12.10 6.28 1.34
N GLU A 91 -11.34 7.17 1.95
CA GLU A 91 -10.23 6.85 2.83
C GLU A 91 -10.57 7.30 4.25
N TYR A 92 -10.54 6.35 5.17
CA TYR A 92 -10.86 6.55 6.57
C TYR A 92 -9.57 6.79 7.36
N CYS A 93 -9.66 7.67 8.35
CA CYS A 93 -8.64 7.92 9.34
C CYS A 93 -9.29 7.81 10.72
N ASP A 94 -8.85 6.83 11.52
CA ASP A 94 -9.22 6.68 12.91
C ASP A 94 -8.67 7.83 13.76
N SER A 95 -9.35 8.13 14.87
CA SER A 95 -8.84 9.08 15.86
C SER A 95 -7.50 8.64 16.42
N TYR A 96 -6.67 9.61 16.81
CA TYR A 96 -5.34 9.31 17.34
C TYR A 96 -5.38 8.40 18.57
N GLN A 97 -6.34 8.62 19.48
CA GLN A 97 -6.54 7.79 20.66
C GLN A 97 -6.89 6.34 20.29
N LYS A 98 -7.73 6.14 19.27
CA LYS A 98 -8.06 4.80 18.76
C LYS A 98 -6.84 4.13 18.15
N VAL A 99 -6.05 4.87 17.36
CA VAL A 99 -4.79 4.36 16.79
C VAL A 99 -3.84 3.91 17.89
N GLN A 100 -3.61 4.73 18.93
CA GLN A 100 -2.75 4.37 20.06
C GLN A 100 -3.24 3.12 20.82
N TYR A 101 -4.55 3.02 21.04
CA TYR A 101 -5.17 1.85 21.66
C TYR A 101 -4.93 0.58 20.83
N GLU A 102 -5.16 0.64 19.52
CA GLU A 102 -4.93 -0.50 18.63
C GLU A 102 -3.44 -0.86 18.52
N CYS A 103 -2.55 0.13 18.41
CA CYS A 103 -1.10 -0.11 18.41
C CYS A 103 -0.64 -0.82 19.69
N SER A 104 -1.20 -0.45 20.85
CA SER A 104 -0.93 -1.14 22.12
C SER A 104 -1.37 -2.60 22.11
N ARG A 105 -2.48 -2.93 21.44
CA ARG A 105 -2.91 -4.33 21.23
C ARG A 105 -1.98 -5.06 20.27
N VAL A 106 -1.65 -4.45 19.13
CA VAL A 106 -0.78 -5.03 18.11
C VAL A 106 0.63 -5.27 18.63
N ALA A 107 1.18 -4.36 19.45
CA ALA A 107 2.49 -4.55 20.08
C ALA A 107 2.49 -5.78 21.01
N ARG A 108 1.41 -6.03 21.77
CA ARG A 108 1.27 -7.26 22.57
C ARG A 108 1.15 -8.51 21.70
N MET A 109 0.46 -8.43 20.56
CA MET A 109 0.39 -9.53 19.61
C MET A 109 1.77 -9.88 19.05
N LEU A 110 2.55 -8.87 18.62
CA LEU A 110 3.91 -9.05 18.12
C LEU A 110 4.84 -9.65 19.18
N LYS A 111 4.76 -9.18 20.44
CA LYS A 111 5.55 -9.73 21.57
C LYS A 111 5.22 -11.19 21.91
N SER A 112 3.98 -11.62 21.66
CA SER A 112 3.50 -12.98 21.99
C SER A 112 3.40 -13.92 20.79
N ALA A 113 3.69 -13.45 19.57
CA ALA A 113 3.61 -14.26 18.37
C ALA A 113 4.78 -15.24 18.30
N ASN A 114 4.46 -16.52 18.05
CA ASN A 114 5.47 -17.52 17.75
C ASN A 114 6.02 -17.30 16.34
N TYR A 115 5.14 -16.88 15.41
CA TYR A 115 5.47 -16.75 14.02
C TYR A 115 4.66 -15.61 13.35
N ALA A 116 5.15 -14.37 13.46
CA ALA A 116 4.52 -13.25 12.77
C ALA A 116 5.02 -13.10 11.32
N VAL A 117 4.09 -12.84 10.39
CA VAL A 117 4.37 -12.56 8.98
C VAL A 117 3.84 -11.17 8.62
N MET A 118 4.66 -10.38 7.93
CA MET A 118 4.17 -9.14 7.32
C MET A 118 3.63 -9.41 5.93
N PHE A 119 2.49 -8.79 5.62
CA PHE A 119 1.95 -8.70 4.28
C PHE A 119 1.94 -7.23 3.84
N THR A 120 2.53 -6.88 2.70
CA THR A 120 2.63 -5.47 2.28
C THR A 120 2.15 -5.21 0.87
N GLY A 121 1.42 -4.12 0.70
CA GLY A 121 0.98 -3.59 -0.60
C GLY A 121 1.48 -2.17 -0.87
N ALA A 122 1.03 -1.58 -1.99
CA ALA A 122 1.58 -0.31 -2.50
C ALA A 122 1.42 0.87 -1.53
N GLY A 123 0.45 0.78 -0.61
CA GLY A 123 0.18 1.82 0.40
C GLY A 123 1.35 2.09 1.35
N ILE A 124 2.29 1.15 1.53
CA ILE A 124 3.48 1.41 2.36
C ILE A 124 4.55 2.24 1.63
N SER A 125 4.41 2.45 0.32
CA SER A 125 5.36 3.17 -0.54
C SER A 125 4.84 4.54 -0.99
N THR A 126 3.64 4.95 -0.56
CA THR A 126 3.02 6.23 -0.97
C THR A 126 3.79 7.44 -0.47
N SER A 127 4.29 7.41 0.77
CA SER A 127 5.14 8.47 1.34
C SER A 127 6.53 8.56 0.69
N ALA A 128 6.95 7.55 -0.08
CA ALA A 128 8.16 7.61 -0.93
C ALA A 128 7.90 8.30 -2.28
N GLY A 129 6.66 8.72 -2.57
CA GLY A 129 6.27 9.35 -3.84
C GLY A 129 5.79 8.36 -4.91
N ILE A 130 5.57 7.08 -4.56
CA ILE A 130 4.92 6.12 -5.47
C ILE A 130 3.40 6.23 -5.28
N GLY A 131 2.68 6.72 -6.29
CA GLY A 131 1.22 6.64 -6.27
C GLY A 131 0.75 5.20 -6.12
N ASP A 132 -0.30 4.96 -5.32
CA ASP A 132 -0.86 3.63 -5.17
C ASP A 132 -1.73 3.23 -6.39
N PHE A 133 -2.38 2.08 -6.28
CA PHE A 133 -3.21 1.56 -7.35
C PHE A 133 -4.70 1.89 -7.20
N ARG A 134 -5.21 2.06 -5.98
CA ARG A 134 -6.66 2.04 -5.68
C ARG A 134 -7.10 3.12 -4.68
N GLY A 135 -6.17 3.89 -4.11
CA GLY A 135 -6.46 5.05 -3.27
C GLY A 135 -7.17 6.16 -4.04
N LYS A 136 -7.39 7.29 -3.36
CA LYS A 136 -8.08 8.47 -3.89
C LYS A 136 -7.53 8.98 -5.23
N ALA A 137 -6.20 8.91 -5.37
CA ALA A 137 -5.44 9.25 -6.59
C ALA A 137 -4.76 8.01 -7.22
N GLY A 138 -5.23 6.82 -6.89
CA GLY A 138 -4.64 5.57 -7.34
C GLY A 138 -4.80 5.34 -8.84
N LYS A 139 -3.80 4.70 -9.47
CA LYS A 139 -3.76 4.53 -10.94
C LYS A 139 -5.01 3.89 -11.55
N TRP A 140 -5.61 2.89 -10.89
CA TRP A 140 -6.83 2.24 -11.38
C TRP A 140 -8.08 3.06 -11.06
N THR A 141 -8.10 3.76 -9.92
CA THR A 141 -9.17 4.69 -9.57
C THR A 141 -9.32 5.77 -10.64
N GLU A 142 -8.20 6.38 -11.05
CA GLU A 142 -8.19 7.38 -12.13
C GLU A 142 -8.61 6.76 -13.48
N ARG A 143 -8.13 5.56 -13.82
CA ARG A 143 -8.52 4.88 -15.07
C ARG A 143 -10.01 4.54 -15.11
N ASP A 144 -10.59 4.11 -13.99
CA ASP A 144 -12.01 3.78 -13.89
C ASP A 144 -12.86 5.06 -14.04
N ARG A 145 -12.43 6.18 -13.43
CA ARG A 145 -13.04 7.52 -13.62
C ARG A 145 -12.97 8.03 -15.06
N GLU A 146 -11.80 7.96 -15.70
CA GLU A 146 -11.61 8.34 -17.11
C GLU A 146 -12.58 7.59 -18.04
N ARG A 147 -12.77 6.29 -17.79
CA ARG A 147 -13.69 5.43 -18.58
C ARG A 147 -15.15 5.77 -18.37
N MET A 148 -15.56 6.10 -17.14
CA MET A 148 -16.98 6.29 -16.79
C MET A 148 -17.47 7.71 -17.03
N HIS A 149 -16.61 8.72 -16.81
CA HIS A 149 -17.05 10.13 -16.72
C HIS A 149 -16.26 11.09 -17.62
N GLY A 150 -15.34 10.59 -18.46
CA GLY A 150 -14.63 11.42 -19.44
C GLY A 150 -13.76 12.53 -18.83
N ALA A 151 -13.33 12.38 -17.57
CA ALA A 151 -12.58 13.39 -16.84
C ALA A 151 -11.27 13.82 -17.56
N SER A 152 -10.93 15.09 -17.38
CA SER A 152 -9.88 15.86 -18.08
C SER A 152 -8.53 15.15 -18.24
N LYS A 153 -7.89 15.33 -19.41
CA LYS A 153 -6.52 14.91 -19.78
C LYS A 153 -5.39 15.55 -18.94
N ASN A 154 -5.67 16.13 -17.78
CA ASN A 154 -4.74 17.02 -17.07
C ASN A 154 -4.25 16.46 -15.74
N LYS A 155 -3.32 15.53 -15.86
CA LYS A 155 -2.01 15.41 -15.19
C LYS A 155 -1.67 13.95 -15.28
N ARG A 156 -0.97 13.55 -16.35
CA ARG A 156 -0.11 12.36 -16.25
C ARG A 156 0.69 12.59 -14.98
N SER A 157 0.46 11.80 -13.93
CA SER A 157 1.33 11.77 -12.75
C SER A 157 2.76 11.82 -13.29
N GLN A 158 3.53 12.85 -12.95
CA GLN A 158 4.93 12.90 -13.36
C GLN A 158 5.51 11.53 -13.01
N GLY A 159 5.96 10.79 -14.02
CA GLY A 159 6.39 9.42 -13.82
C GLY A 159 7.49 9.42 -12.76
N PHE A 160 7.34 8.60 -11.72
CA PHE A 160 8.38 8.48 -10.72
C PHE A 160 9.57 7.72 -11.29
N VAL A 161 10.77 8.08 -10.84
CA VAL A 161 12.01 7.41 -11.20
C VAL A 161 12.34 6.45 -10.07
N TYR A 162 12.17 5.13 -10.31
CA TYR A 162 12.35 4.10 -9.28
C TYR A 162 13.68 4.21 -8.52
N GLU A 163 14.75 4.64 -9.20
CA GLU A 163 16.08 4.82 -8.64
C GLU A 163 16.18 5.96 -7.61
N GLN A 164 15.26 6.93 -7.66
CA GLN A 164 15.20 8.06 -6.73
C GLN A 164 14.39 7.75 -5.46
N LEU A 165 13.60 6.68 -5.47
CA LEU A 165 12.78 6.29 -4.33
C LEU A 165 13.66 5.80 -3.18
N ARG A 166 13.22 6.05 -1.95
CA ARG A 166 13.87 5.61 -0.72
C ARG A 166 12.88 4.83 0.16
N PRO A 167 13.36 3.88 0.98
CA PRO A 167 12.52 3.18 1.93
C PRO A 167 11.75 4.17 2.81
N THR A 168 10.46 3.91 3.01
CA THR A 168 9.63 4.69 3.96
C THR A 168 9.93 4.25 5.40
N TYR A 169 9.35 4.96 6.39
CA TYR A 169 9.54 4.57 7.80
C TYR A 169 9.05 3.14 8.02
N THR A 170 7.92 2.78 7.39
CA THR A 170 7.37 1.42 7.41
C THR A 170 8.37 0.36 6.92
N HIS A 171 9.08 0.62 5.83
CA HIS A 171 10.07 -0.33 5.30
C HIS A 171 11.25 -0.54 6.27
N GLU A 172 11.76 0.55 6.86
CA GLU A 172 12.84 0.48 7.84
C GLU A 172 12.39 -0.21 9.13
N ALA A 173 11.19 0.12 9.62
CA ALA A 173 10.60 -0.48 10.82
C ALA A 173 10.37 -1.99 10.63
N ILE A 174 9.84 -2.42 9.49
CA ILE A 174 9.69 -3.85 9.17
C ILE A 174 11.05 -4.56 9.20
N TYR A 175 12.10 -3.95 8.63
CA TYR A 175 13.43 -4.53 8.66
C TYR A 175 13.99 -4.60 10.09
N LYS A 176 13.84 -3.55 10.90
CA LYS A 176 14.26 -3.55 12.31
C LYS A 176 13.52 -4.62 13.13
N LEU A 177 12.22 -4.77 12.93
CA LEU A 177 11.41 -5.81 13.59
C LEU A 177 11.77 -7.23 13.13
N LEU A 178 12.20 -7.41 11.87
CA LEU A 178 12.76 -8.66 11.38
C LEU A 178 14.11 -8.97 12.06
N GLN A 179 14.98 -7.97 12.24
CA GLN A 179 16.26 -8.13 12.95
C GLN A 179 16.07 -8.49 14.43
N LEU A 180 15.07 -7.89 15.08
CA LEU A 180 14.71 -8.18 16.47
C LEU A 180 13.96 -9.50 16.63
N GLY A 181 13.59 -10.16 15.53
CA GLY A 181 12.92 -11.46 15.54
C GLY A 181 11.43 -11.40 15.85
N TYR A 182 10.82 -10.21 15.97
CA TYR A 182 9.36 -10.06 16.08
C TYR A 182 8.64 -10.60 14.84
N ILE A 183 9.22 -10.37 13.67
CA ILE A 183 8.72 -10.84 12.37
C ILE A 183 9.63 -11.95 11.87
N LYS A 184 9.05 -12.98 11.25
CA LYS A 184 9.80 -14.12 10.70
C LYS A 184 9.93 -14.09 9.18
N TYR A 185 8.99 -13.46 8.49
CA TYR A 185 8.93 -13.42 7.04
C TYR A 185 8.07 -12.28 6.50
N ILE A 186 8.34 -11.85 5.26
CA ILE A 186 7.60 -10.81 4.56
C ILE A 186 7.01 -11.37 3.25
N ILE A 187 5.73 -11.13 3.03
CA ILE A 187 5.03 -11.41 1.78
C ILE A 187 4.66 -10.05 1.17
N SER A 188 5.25 -9.71 0.02
CA SER A 188 5.05 -8.39 -0.59
C SER A 188 4.41 -8.48 -1.97
N GLN A 189 3.44 -7.61 -2.22
CA GLN A 189 2.86 -7.35 -3.54
C GLN A 189 3.61 -6.26 -4.30
N ASN A 190 4.54 -5.57 -3.66
CA ASN A 190 5.23 -4.41 -4.24
C ASN A 190 6.36 -4.85 -5.16
N THR A 191 6.58 -4.05 -6.20
CA THR A 191 7.62 -4.27 -7.21
C THR A 191 8.72 -3.20 -7.16
N ASP A 192 8.66 -2.28 -6.20
CA ASP A 192 9.54 -1.11 -6.09
C ASP A 192 10.96 -1.41 -5.54
N SER A 193 11.15 -2.61 -4.97
CA SER A 193 12.40 -3.05 -4.33
C SER A 193 12.77 -2.29 -3.05
N LEU A 194 11.85 -1.52 -2.45
CA LEU A 194 12.17 -0.72 -1.26
C LEU A 194 12.44 -1.57 -0.02
N HIS A 195 11.81 -2.75 0.12
CA HIS A 195 12.18 -3.74 1.14
C HIS A 195 13.63 -4.23 0.99
N ARG A 196 14.06 -4.50 -0.25
CA ARG A 196 15.42 -4.98 -0.50
C ARG A 196 16.43 -3.88 -0.23
N LEU A 197 16.11 -2.65 -0.66
CA LEU A 197 16.94 -1.47 -0.39
C LEU A 197 17.03 -1.14 1.11
N SER A 198 15.98 -1.40 1.90
CA SER A 198 16.03 -1.18 3.36
C SER A 198 16.94 -2.16 4.10
N GLY A 199 17.33 -3.27 3.46
CA GLY A 199 18.23 -4.29 4.00
C GLY A 199 17.60 -5.67 4.16
N VAL A 200 16.33 -5.87 3.78
CA VAL A 200 15.64 -7.17 3.93
C VAL A 200 16.38 -8.27 3.13
N PRO A 201 16.81 -9.36 3.80
CA PRO A 201 17.46 -10.49 3.14
C PRO A 201 16.54 -11.20 2.12
N ARG A 202 17.14 -11.72 1.05
CA ARG A 202 16.41 -12.40 -0.06
C ARG A 202 15.60 -13.61 0.42
N ASP A 203 16.10 -14.33 1.41
CA ASP A 203 15.50 -15.52 2.00
C ASP A 203 14.43 -15.19 3.07
N LYS A 204 14.16 -13.91 3.31
CA LYS A 204 13.15 -13.43 4.27
C LYS A 204 11.96 -12.73 3.61
N ILE A 205 11.89 -12.73 2.27
CA ILE A 205 10.83 -12.06 1.52
C ILE A 205 10.38 -12.85 0.28
N SER A 206 9.06 -12.94 0.11
CA SER A 206 8.43 -13.37 -1.15
C SER A 206 7.86 -12.16 -1.89
N GLU A 207 8.49 -11.78 -3.00
CA GLU A 207 8.04 -10.69 -3.89
C GLU A 207 7.07 -11.25 -4.94
N LEU A 208 5.78 -11.30 -4.59
CA LEU A 208 4.76 -12.02 -5.35
C LEU A 208 4.65 -11.52 -6.80
N HIS A 209 4.68 -10.20 -7.00
CA HIS A 209 4.50 -9.57 -8.31
C HIS A 209 5.82 -9.28 -9.03
N GLY A 210 6.92 -9.86 -8.56
CA GLY A 210 8.26 -9.61 -9.07
C GLY A 210 8.86 -8.32 -8.51
N ASN A 211 9.97 -7.90 -9.13
CA ASN A 211 10.73 -6.74 -8.68
C ASN A 211 11.27 -5.97 -9.88
N SER A 212 11.08 -4.65 -9.88
CA SER A 212 11.47 -3.75 -10.97
C SER A 212 12.97 -3.71 -11.19
N PHE A 213 13.78 -4.15 -10.23
CA PHE A 213 15.24 -4.22 -10.28
C PHE A 213 15.78 -5.62 -10.55
N HIS A 214 14.91 -6.59 -10.84
CA HIS A 214 15.29 -7.96 -11.15
C HIS A 214 14.92 -8.40 -12.57
N GLU A 215 15.81 -9.17 -13.17
CA GLU A 215 15.57 -9.95 -14.38
C GLU A 215 16.00 -11.41 -14.19
N LYS A 216 15.45 -12.29 -15.02
CA LYS A 216 15.77 -13.72 -15.01
C LYS A 216 16.01 -14.26 -16.41
N CYS A 217 16.85 -15.27 -16.53
CA CYS A 217 17.08 -15.97 -17.80
C CYS A 217 15.91 -16.90 -18.12
N GLU A 218 15.34 -16.79 -19.33
CA GLU A 218 14.25 -17.66 -19.78
C GLU A 218 14.69 -19.12 -20.04
N LYS A 219 16.01 -19.39 -20.13
CA LYS A 219 16.57 -20.73 -20.37
C LYS A 219 17.01 -21.43 -19.08
N CYS A 220 17.86 -20.79 -18.29
CA CYS A 220 18.47 -21.42 -17.10
C CYS A 220 17.90 -20.95 -15.75
N GLY A 221 16.99 -19.96 -15.75
CA GLY A 221 16.38 -19.44 -14.54
C GLY A 221 17.29 -18.57 -13.65
N ALA A 222 18.56 -18.35 -14.04
CA ALA A 222 19.47 -17.47 -13.31
C ALA A 222 18.86 -16.07 -13.16
N ARG A 223 18.92 -15.51 -11.94
CA ARG A 223 18.38 -14.20 -11.58
C ARG A 223 19.51 -13.19 -11.41
N TYR A 224 19.26 -11.97 -11.86
CA TYR A 224 20.20 -10.86 -11.81
C TYR A 224 19.50 -9.66 -11.18
N GLU A 225 20.10 -9.11 -10.14
CA GLU A 225 19.70 -7.84 -9.54
C GLU A 225 20.48 -6.73 -10.24
N ARG A 226 19.79 -5.61 -10.54
CA ARG A 226 20.35 -4.49 -11.28
C ARG A 226 20.25 -3.19 -10.47
N PRO A 227 21.16 -2.24 -10.72
CA PRO A 227 21.08 -0.87 -10.20
C PRO A 227 19.87 -0.05 -10.64
N TYR A 228 19.34 -0.36 -11.81
CA TYR A 228 18.32 0.42 -12.50
C TYR A 228 17.06 -0.41 -12.64
N ALA A 229 15.93 0.28 -12.69
CA ALA A 229 14.67 -0.37 -12.96
C ALA A 229 14.65 -0.90 -14.41
N MET A 230 14.08 -2.08 -14.58
CA MET A 230 13.92 -2.77 -15.84
C MET A 230 12.97 -1.97 -16.72
N ARG A 231 13.55 -1.23 -17.67
CA ARG A 231 12.80 -0.56 -18.72
C ARG A 231 12.50 -1.59 -19.80
N LEU A 232 11.23 -1.69 -20.18
CA LEU A 232 10.84 -2.42 -21.38
C LEU A 232 11.61 -1.82 -22.56
N SER A 233 12.30 -2.68 -23.32
CA SER A 233 13.01 -2.29 -24.53
C SER A 233 12.06 -1.49 -25.45
N LYS A 234 12.31 -0.18 -25.62
CA LYS A 234 11.73 0.59 -26.72
C LYS A 234 12.43 0.16 -27.99
N LYS A 235 11.70 -0.48 -28.93
CA LYS A 235 11.92 -0.62 -30.40
C LYS A 235 13.34 -0.88 -30.97
N ASN A 236 14.42 -0.87 -30.18
CA ASN A 236 15.82 -0.82 -30.59
C ASN A 236 16.67 -1.92 -29.92
N SER A 237 16.06 -2.93 -29.29
CA SER A 237 16.82 -4.15 -28.99
C SER A 237 17.02 -4.94 -30.28
N PHE A 238 18.26 -5.29 -30.60
CA PHE A 238 18.63 -6.25 -31.68
C PHE A 238 18.00 -7.65 -31.52
N LEU A 239 17.21 -7.85 -30.46
CA LEU A 239 16.53 -9.09 -30.12
C LEU A 239 15.03 -8.90 -30.35
N GLN A 240 14.43 -9.85 -31.09
CA GLN A 240 12.99 -9.80 -31.39
C GLN A 240 12.17 -9.80 -30.08
N PRO A 241 11.23 -8.84 -29.94
CA PRO A 241 10.33 -8.81 -28.79
C PRO A 241 9.52 -10.10 -28.75
N ARG A 242 9.29 -10.63 -27.55
CA ARG A 242 8.39 -11.79 -27.35
C ARG A 242 7.17 -11.28 -26.60
N ILE A 243 6.09 -11.06 -27.35
CA ILE A 243 4.81 -10.69 -26.77
C ILE A 243 4.27 -11.92 -26.01
N CYS A 244 4.06 -11.77 -24.71
CA CYS A 244 3.43 -12.79 -23.89
C CYS A 244 1.99 -13.00 -24.35
N VAL A 245 1.58 -14.25 -24.54
CA VAL A 245 0.20 -14.57 -24.93
C VAL A 245 -0.82 -14.31 -23.81
N HIS A 246 -0.35 -14.20 -22.57
CA HIS A 246 -1.22 -14.05 -21.39
C HIS A 246 -1.49 -12.59 -21.04
N CYS A 247 -0.46 -11.74 -21.05
CA CYS A 247 -0.58 -10.33 -20.68
C CYS A 247 -0.37 -9.36 -21.85
N HIS A 248 0.02 -9.86 -23.03
CA HIS A 248 0.28 -9.08 -24.24
C HIS A 248 1.42 -8.05 -24.13
N PHE A 249 2.29 -8.17 -23.12
CA PHE A 249 3.50 -7.36 -22.98
C PHE A 249 4.76 -8.10 -23.45
N ASN A 250 5.79 -7.35 -23.88
CA ASN A 250 7.13 -7.90 -24.11
C ASN A 250 7.88 -7.96 -22.78
N HIS A 251 8.28 -9.14 -22.31
CA HIS A 251 9.05 -9.25 -21.08
C HIS A 251 10.57 -9.19 -21.28
N ARG A 252 11.06 -9.37 -22.52
CA ARG A 252 12.51 -9.41 -22.79
C ARG A 252 13.14 -8.05 -22.53
N THR A 253 14.25 -8.06 -21.79
CA THR A 253 15.00 -6.85 -21.43
C THR A 253 16.02 -6.45 -22.50
N GLY A 254 16.23 -7.31 -23.50
CA GLY A 254 17.24 -7.11 -24.54
C GLY A 254 18.66 -7.52 -24.12
N ARG A 255 18.82 -8.20 -22.97
CA ARG A 255 20.09 -8.73 -22.48
C ARG A 255 20.17 -10.25 -22.60
N ARG A 256 21.41 -10.78 -22.58
CA ARG A 256 21.72 -12.22 -22.57
C ARG A 256 22.14 -12.65 -21.17
N CYS A 257 21.96 -13.94 -20.89
CA CYS A 257 22.43 -14.57 -19.67
C CYS A 257 23.94 -14.41 -19.51
N GLU A 258 24.39 -14.04 -18.32
CA GLU A 258 25.82 -13.89 -18.00
C GLU A 258 26.45 -15.23 -17.58
N ARG A 259 25.63 -16.25 -17.30
CA ARG A 259 26.12 -17.59 -16.94
C ARG A 259 26.84 -18.22 -18.13
N LYS A 260 28.12 -18.56 -17.93
CA LYS A 260 28.95 -19.28 -18.92
C LYS A 260 28.22 -20.53 -19.43
N GLY A 261 28.14 -20.68 -20.75
CA GLY A 261 27.45 -21.78 -21.42
C GLY A 261 25.92 -21.59 -21.56
N CYS A 262 25.35 -20.48 -21.13
CA CYS A 262 23.94 -20.15 -21.35
C CYS A 262 23.80 -19.00 -22.35
N ASP A 263 23.07 -19.25 -23.44
CA ASP A 263 22.75 -18.28 -24.50
C ASP A 263 21.35 -17.66 -24.35
N GLY A 264 20.64 -17.98 -23.26
CA GLY A 264 19.27 -17.56 -23.03
C GLY A 264 19.13 -16.05 -22.86
N LEU A 265 17.95 -15.54 -23.20
CA LEU A 265 17.63 -14.11 -23.06
C LEU A 265 17.10 -13.82 -21.66
N LEU A 266 17.35 -12.59 -21.20
CA LEU A 266 16.84 -12.10 -19.93
C LEU A 266 15.46 -11.47 -20.13
N ILE A 267 14.57 -11.76 -19.18
CA ILE A 267 13.23 -11.20 -19.07
C ILE A 267 13.08 -10.51 -17.72
N ASN A 268 12.31 -9.42 -17.65
CA ASN A 268 11.98 -8.80 -16.37
C ASN A 268 11.13 -9.75 -15.52
N THR A 269 11.14 -9.56 -14.20
CA THR A 269 10.37 -10.40 -13.27
C THR A 269 8.97 -9.88 -12.98
N ILE A 270 8.59 -8.71 -13.52
CA ILE A 270 7.29 -8.09 -13.26
C ILE A 270 6.16 -8.98 -13.77
N ILE A 271 5.20 -9.22 -12.89
CA ILE A 271 3.97 -9.95 -13.19
C ILE A 271 2.88 -8.95 -13.57
N ASN A 272 2.29 -9.12 -14.75
CA ASN A 272 1.14 -8.33 -15.19
C ASN A 272 -0.15 -9.15 -15.03
N PHE A 273 -1.30 -8.48 -15.15
CA PHE A 273 -2.57 -9.19 -15.23
C PHE A 273 -2.57 -10.19 -16.39
N GLY A 274 -3.00 -11.43 -16.10
CA GLY A 274 -2.94 -12.56 -17.00
C GLY A 274 -1.70 -13.44 -16.83
N ASP A 275 -0.59 -12.89 -16.34
CA ASP A 275 0.63 -13.68 -16.10
C ASP A 275 0.45 -14.63 -14.91
N SER A 276 1.18 -15.75 -14.95
CA SER A 276 1.29 -16.65 -13.81
C SER A 276 2.33 -16.15 -12.81
N LEU A 277 1.94 -16.09 -11.54
CA LEU A 277 2.87 -15.88 -10.43
C LEU A 277 3.89 -17.03 -10.38
N GLU A 278 5.10 -16.72 -9.92
CA GLU A 278 6.15 -17.73 -9.84
C GLU A 278 5.84 -18.79 -8.77
N LYS A 279 5.69 -20.04 -9.20
CA LYS A 279 5.31 -21.17 -8.32
C LYS A 279 6.18 -21.29 -7.06
N ARG A 280 7.50 -21.11 -7.19
CA ARG A 280 8.42 -21.18 -6.04
C ARG A 280 8.16 -20.05 -5.03
N VAL A 281 7.94 -18.83 -5.53
CA VAL A 281 7.65 -17.66 -4.67
C VAL A 281 6.31 -17.85 -3.96
N LEU A 282 5.30 -18.34 -4.68
CA LEU A 282 4.00 -18.68 -4.11
C LEU A 282 4.07 -19.79 -3.07
N SER A 283 4.77 -20.90 -3.35
CA SER A 283 4.95 -22.01 -2.40
C SER A 283 5.63 -21.52 -1.13
N THR A 284 6.70 -20.72 -1.28
CA THR A 284 7.41 -20.17 -0.13
C THR A 284 6.50 -19.24 0.68
N ALA A 285 5.76 -18.34 0.02
CA ALA A 285 4.79 -17.47 0.69
C ALA A 285 3.69 -18.28 1.42
N ASP A 286 3.19 -19.34 0.78
CA ASP A 286 2.19 -20.26 1.34
C ASP A 286 2.70 -20.97 2.59
N GLU A 287 3.92 -21.50 2.53
CA GLU A 287 4.57 -22.18 3.66
C GLU A 287 4.75 -21.24 4.85
N HIS A 288 5.16 -20.00 4.62
CA HIS A 288 5.33 -19.00 5.68
C HIS A 288 3.99 -18.52 6.23
N ALA A 289 3.00 -18.27 5.36
CA ALA A 289 1.64 -17.91 5.79
C ALA A 289 1.04 -19.02 6.65
N LYS A 290 1.13 -20.29 6.23
CA LYS A 290 0.63 -21.44 6.99
C LYS A 290 1.31 -21.67 8.33
N LYS A 291 2.55 -21.21 8.54
CA LYS A 291 3.22 -21.28 9.84
C LYS A 291 2.79 -20.18 10.80
N SER A 292 2.20 -19.11 10.27
CA SER A 292 1.96 -17.89 11.05
C SER A 292 0.81 -18.01 12.02
N ASP A 293 0.96 -17.45 13.23
CA ASP A 293 -0.10 -17.24 14.22
C ASP A 293 -0.49 -15.75 14.34
N LEU A 294 0.19 -14.90 13.57
CA LEU A 294 -0.06 -13.47 13.44
C LEU A 294 0.31 -13.01 12.01
N ILE A 295 -0.61 -12.34 11.34
CA ILE A 295 -0.35 -11.65 10.07
C ILE A 295 -0.68 -10.17 10.25
N LEU A 296 0.28 -9.26 10.00
CA LEU A 296 0.00 -7.83 9.85
C LEU A 296 0.06 -7.48 8.37
N CYS A 297 -1.06 -7.04 7.82
CA CYS A 297 -1.16 -6.51 6.47
C CYS A 297 -1.15 -4.99 6.48
N LEU A 298 -0.19 -4.39 5.77
CA LEU A 298 0.01 -2.95 5.70
C LEU A 298 -0.13 -2.47 4.25
N GLY A 299 -0.97 -1.46 4.03
CA GLY A 299 -1.06 -0.73 2.77
C GLY A 299 -1.52 -1.58 1.58
N SER A 300 -2.36 -2.59 1.79
CA SER A 300 -2.99 -3.36 0.71
C SER A 300 -4.50 -3.30 0.79
N SER A 301 -5.15 -3.17 -0.39
CA SER A 301 -6.60 -3.31 -0.54
C SER A 301 -7.05 -4.78 -0.53
N LEU A 302 -6.11 -5.74 -0.60
CA LEU A 302 -6.37 -7.19 -0.61
C LEU A 302 -7.40 -7.64 -1.67
N ARG A 303 -7.33 -7.06 -2.88
CA ARG A 303 -8.24 -7.40 -4.00
C ARG A 303 -7.65 -8.32 -5.07
N VAL A 304 -6.35 -8.61 -5.00
CA VAL A 304 -5.64 -9.35 -6.05
C VAL A 304 -5.39 -10.78 -5.58
N ILE A 305 -6.14 -11.72 -6.14
CA ILE A 305 -5.94 -13.16 -5.93
C ILE A 305 -4.82 -13.70 -6.85
N PRO A 306 -4.09 -14.74 -6.44
CA PRO A 306 -4.14 -15.44 -5.14
C PRO A 306 -3.34 -14.74 -4.03
N ALA A 307 -2.81 -13.54 -4.25
CA ALA A 307 -1.96 -12.87 -3.26
C ALA A 307 -2.72 -12.52 -1.97
N SER A 308 -3.98 -12.07 -2.06
CA SER A 308 -4.81 -11.76 -0.89
C SER A 308 -5.07 -12.98 0.00
N ASP A 309 -5.18 -14.17 -0.57
CA ASP A 309 -5.61 -15.38 0.15
C ASP A 309 -4.61 -15.81 1.24
N PHE A 310 -3.37 -15.32 1.20
CA PHE A 310 -2.37 -15.63 2.22
C PHE A 310 -2.74 -15.10 3.62
N VAL A 311 -3.57 -14.06 3.72
CA VAL A 311 -3.94 -13.47 5.02
C VAL A 311 -4.86 -14.36 5.86
N GLU A 312 -5.45 -15.40 5.26
CA GLU A 312 -6.35 -16.35 5.93
C GLU A 312 -5.68 -17.70 6.24
N LYS A 313 -4.45 -17.92 5.76
CA LYS A 313 -3.82 -19.24 5.80
C LYS A 313 -3.11 -19.58 7.11
N GLY A 314 -3.02 -18.63 8.03
CA GLY A 314 -2.34 -18.83 9.31
C GLY A 314 -3.01 -19.87 10.21
N GLN A 315 -2.26 -20.33 11.21
CA GLN A 315 -2.71 -21.28 12.22
C GLN A 315 -3.76 -20.64 13.14
N PRO A 316 -4.86 -21.36 13.43
CA PRO A 316 -5.81 -20.93 14.45
C PRO A 316 -5.22 -21.03 15.88
N PRO A 317 -5.55 -20.10 16.80
CA PRO A 317 -6.30 -18.87 16.55
C PRO A 317 -5.44 -17.85 15.80
N LEU A 318 -5.85 -17.54 14.56
CA LEU A 318 -5.14 -16.61 13.69
C LEU A 318 -5.48 -15.19 14.10
N ARG A 319 -4.44 -14.41 14.39
CA ARG A 319 -4.57 -12.97 14.64
C ARG A 319 -4.28 -12.23 13.34
N LEU A 320 -5.27 -11.53 12.80
CA LEU A 320 -5.11 -10.66 11.64
C LEU A 320 -5.12 -9.20 12.05
N VAL A 321 -4.09 -8.47 11.64
CA VAL A 321 -4.01 -7.02 11.80
C VAL A 321 -4.02 -6.39 10.42
N LEU A 322 -4.91 -5.42 10.18
CA LEU A 322 -5.02 -4.70 8.92
C LEU A 322 -4.86 -3.21 9.16
N CYS A 323 -3.80 -2.63 8.58
CA CYS A 323 -3.59 -1.19 8.51
C CYS A 323 -3.70 -0.73 7.05
N ASN A 324 -4.79 -0.04 6.74
CA ASN A 324 -5.07 0.51 5.42
C ASN A 324 -6.13 1.60 5.55
N ARG A 325 -6.02 2.71 4.81
CA ARG A 325 -7.03 3.79 4.84
C ARG A 325 -8.35 3.39 4.21
N GLN A 326 -8.33 2.46 3.25
CA GLN A 326 -9.54 1.96 2.60
C GLN A 326 -10.01 0.63 3.23
N PRO A 327 -11.33 0.35 3.24
CA PRO A 327 -11.85 -0.96 3.62
C PRO A 327 -11.29 -2.09 2.75
N THR A 328 -11.18 -3.27 3.33
CA THR A 328 -10.72 -4.49 2.62
C THR A 328 -11.76 -5.61 2.72
N PRO A 329 -11.77 -6.59 1.80
CA PRO A 329 -12.66 -7.75 1.89
C PRO A 329 -12.49 -8.58 3.18
N PHE A 330 -11.35 -8.45 3.87
CA PHE A 330 -10.97 -9.25 5.04
C PHE A 330 -11.15 -8.50 6.37
N ASP A 331 -11.71 -7.28 6.36
CA ASP A 331 -11.88 -6.47 7.57
C ASP A 331 -12.64 -7.21 8.68
N HIS A 332 -13.59 -8.06 8.32
CA HIS A 332 -14.39 -8.87 9.26
C HIS A 332 -13.53 -9.83 10.12
N LEU A 333 -12.42 -10.33 9.58
CA LEU A 333 -11.52 -11.26 10.29
C LEU A 333 -10.79 -10.59 11.46
N CYS A 334 -10.56 -9.27 11.39
CA CYS A 334 -9.95 -8.50 12.46
C CYS A 334 -10.80 -8.43 13.73
N TYR A 335 -12.10 -8.72 13.61
CA TYR A 335 -13.07 -8.65 14.70
C TYR A 335 -13.46 -10.01 15.26
N THR A 336 -12.80 -11.09 14.81
CA THR A 336 -12.93 -12.41 15.43
C THR A 336 -12.52 -12.37 16.90
N VAL A 337 -13.18 -13.18 17.73
CA VAL A 337 -12.98 -13.25 19.17
C VAL A 337 -12.52 -14.64 19.61
N ASP A 338 -11.80 -14.71 20.72
CA ASP A 338 -11.48 -15.96 21.40
C ASP A 338 -12.64 -16.47 22.29
N GLU A 339 -12.41 -17.56 23.00
CA GLU A 339 -13.37 -18.17 23.92
C GLU A 339 -13.79 -17.28 25.09
N ASN A 340 -13.01 -16.23 25.40
CA ASN A 340 -13.28 -15.25 26.45
C ASN A 340 -13.83 -13.94 25.88
N GLU A 341 -14.38 -13.98 24.65
CA GLU A 341 -14.88 -12.81 23.90
C GLU A 341 -13.80 -11.74 23.62
N GLY A 342 -12.52 -12.09 23.78
CA GLY A 342 -11.39 -11.21 23.52
C GLY A 342 -11.12 -11.11 22.01
N ARG A 343 -11.17 -9.91 21.45
CA ARG A 343 -10.86 -9.70 20.02
C ARG A 343 -9.43 -10.14 19.69
N LEU A 344 -9.29 -11.04 18.73
CA LEU A 344 -8.03 -11.63 18.27
C LEU A 344 -7.23 -10.69 17.36
N GLY A 345 -7.91 -10.02 16.42
CA GLY A 345 -7.28 -9.16 15.41
C GLY A 345 -7.31 -7.66 15.73
N SER A 346 -6.91 -6.83 14.76
CA SER A 346 -7.01 -5.37 14.85
C SER A 346 -7.22 -4.75 13.47
N ARG A 347 -8.12 -3.77 13.37
CA ARG A 347 -8.35 -2.99 12.15
C ARG A 347 -8.06 -1.53 12.43
N ILE A 348 -7.08 -0.97 11.72
CA ILE A 348 -6.61 0.41 11.89
C ILE A 348 -6.72 1.17 10.57
N PHE A 349 -7.62 2.13 10.51
CA PHE A 349 -7.74 3.02 9.35
C PHE A 349 -6.78 4.20 9.53
N TYR A 350 -5.55 4.08 9.07
CA TYR A 350 -4.55 5.15 9.23
C TYR A 350 -3.35 4.98 8.29
N ASP A 351 -2.46 5.97 8.29
CA ASP A 351 -1.21 5.92 7.54
C ASP A 351 -0.24 4.89 8.15
N CYS A 352 0.34 4.04 7.29
CA CYS A 352 1.22 2.96 7.73
C CYS A 352 2.46 3.48 8.46
N ASP A 353 3.07 4.57 7.98
CA ASP A 353 4.26 5.15 8.64
C ASP A 353 3.95 5.61 10.07
N SER A 354 2.80 6.27 10.27
CA SER A 354 2.38 6.72 11.60
C SER A 354 2.05 5.55 12.53
N VAL A 355 1.37 4.51 12.03
CA VAL A 355 1.08 3.29 12.82
C VAL A 355 2.38 2.58 13.20
N MET A 356 3.31 2.41 12.25
CA MET A 356 4.59 1.78 12.51
C MET A 356 5.42 2.59 13.50
N HIS A 357 5.41 3.93 13.42
CA HIS A 357 6.08 4.78 14.39
C HIS A 357 5.53 4.59 15.82
N GLU A 358 4.20 4.56 15.98
CA GLU A 358 3.59 4.25 17.28
C GLU A 358 3.91 2.82 17.76
N LEU A 359 3.98 1.84 16.86
CA LEU A 359 4.41 0.48 17.22
C LEU A 359 5.87 0.42 17.67
N MET A 360 6.77 1.14 16.98
CA MET A 360 8.19 1.18 17.35
C MET A 360 8.39 1.75 18.75
N LYS A 361 7.65 2.80 19.14
CA LYS A 361 7.63 3.34 20.51
C LYS A 361 7.25 2.31 21.58
N LEU A 362 6.38 1.36 21.24
CA LEU A 362 5.88 0.34 22.17
C LEU A 362 6.77 -0.93 22.21
N LEU A 363 7.57 -1.13 21.17
CA LEU A 363 8.37 -2.34 20.96
C LEU A 363 9.86 -2.15 21.30
N LEU A 364 10.37 -0.92 21.19
CA LEU A 364 11.74 -0.57 21.55
C LEU A 364 11.81 0.10 22.92
N LEU A 365 12.99 0.03 23.54
CA LEU A 365 13.31 0.91 24.66
C LEU A 365 13.47 2.35 24.15
N PRO A 366 13.20 3.39 24.97
CA PRO A 366 13.29 4.78 24.53
C PRO A 366 14.65 5.16 23.93
N ASP A 367 15.74 4.70 24.54
CA ASP A 367 17.10 5.00 24.06
C ASP A 367 17.40 4.29 22.73
N ASP A 368 16.99 3.02 22.60
CA ASP A 368 17.13 2.25 21.35
C ASP A 368 16.33 2.86 20.20
N LEU A 369 15.14 3.41 20.50
CA LEU A 369 14.32 4.12 19.52
C LEU A 369 15.01 5.41 19.08
N SER A 370 15.47 6.23 20.03
CA SER A 370 16.15 7.49 19.72
C SER A 370 17.38 7.24 18.85
N GLU A 371 18.25 6.30 19.25
CA GLU A 371 19.45 5.96 18.47
C GLU A 371 19.09 5.50 17.04
N TRP A 372 18.05 4.67 16.93
CA TRP A 372 17.60 4.17 15.62
C TRP A 372 16.98 5.26 14.75
N GLU A 373 16.24 6.21 15.33
CA GLU A 373 15.66 7.34 14.61
C GLU A 373 16.71 8.38 14.22
N ASP A 374 17.64 8.71 15.12
CA ASP A 374 18.75 9.63 14.87
C ASP A 374 19.66 9.10 13.74
N GLY A 375 19.83 7.77 13.64
CA GLY A 375 20.59 7.14 12.57
C GLY A 375 19.91 7.15 11.19
N ARG A 376 18.67 7.66 11.07
CA ARG A 376 17.88 7.56 9.84
C ARG A 376 18.44 8.37 8.68
N GLU A 377 18.92 9.58 8.92
CA GLU A 377 19.51 10.43 7.87
C GLU A 377 20.69 9.72 7.18
N LYS A 378 21.59 9.15 7.98
CA LYS A 378 22.72 8.35 7.49
C LYS A 378 22.27 7.11 6.70
N ARG A 379 21.19 6.44 7.11
CA ARG A 379 20.63 5.33 6.33
C ARG A 379 20.09 5.80 4.98
N MET A 380 19.46 6.97 4.90
CA MET A 380 18.99 7.55 3.63
C MET A 380 20.14 7.82 2.66
N GLU A 381 21.27 8.32 3.17
CA GLU A 381 22.51 8.48 2.39
C GLU A 381 23.05 7.13 1.90
N GLN A 382 23.07 6.11 2.77
CA GLN A 382 23.49 4.75 2.39
C GLN A 382 22.59 4.16 1.29
N TYR A 383 21.27 4.33 1.40
CA TYR A 383 20.33 3.90 0.37
C TYR A 383 20.57 4.64 -0.95
N ALA A 384 20.93 5.92 -0.90
CA ALA A 384 21.32 6.66 -2.09
C ALA A 384 22.61 6.12 -2.71
N ALA A 385 23.65 5.93 -1.91
CA ALA A 385 24.92 5.36 -2.34
C ALA A 385 24.74 3.97 -2.96
N GLN A 386 23.93 3.08 -2.38
CA GLN A 386 23.64 1.76 -2.95
C GLN A 386 23.03 1.85 -4.36
N ARG A 387 22.15 2.83 -4.60
CA ARG A 387 21.57 3.07 -5.93
C ARG A 387 22.56 3.73 -6.91
N GLU A 388 23.54 4.48 -6.42
CA GLU A 388 24.57 5.15 -7.24
C GLU A 388 25.77 4.25 -7.56
N MET A 389 26.36 3.58 -6.57
CA MET A 389 27.45 2.61 -6.75
C MET A 389 27.06 1.54 -7.76
N SER A 390 25.82 1.07 -7.66
CA SER A 390 25.32 0.06 -8.57
C SER A 390 25.26 0.61 -10.02
N LYS A 391 25.04 1.92 -10.26
CA LYS A 391 25.05 2.51 -11.63
C LYS A 391 26.44 2.50 -12.27
N ASN A 392 27.50 2.54 -11.47
CA ASN A 392 28.88 2.56 -11.93
C ASN A 392 29.48 1.15 -12.13
N GLY A 393 28.69 0.08 -11.91
CA GLY A 393 29.10 -1.29 -12.18
C GLY A 393 29.96 -1.93 -11.09
N GLU A 394 30.11 -1.29 -9.93
CA GLU A 394 30.74 -1.87 -8.76
C GLU A 394 29.70 -2.69 -7.99
N CYS A 395 29.73 -4.02 -8.14
CA CYS A 395 28.91 -4.93 -7.35
C CYS A 395 29.33 -4.91 -5.88
N ILE A 396 28.34 -4.98 -4.98
CA ILE A 396 28.52 -5.39 -3.58
C ILE A 396 28.48 -6.91 -3.49
#